data_AF-A0AA37QGG9-F1
#
_entry.id   AF-A0AA37QGG9-F1
#
_cell.length_a   1.000
_cell.length_b   1.000
_cell.length_c   1.000
_cell.angle_alpha   90.00
_cell.angle_beta   90.00
_cell.angle_gamma   90.00
#
_symmetry.space_group_name_H-M   'P 1'
#
loop_
_entity.id
_entity.type
_entity.pdbx_description
1 polymer ?
#
loop_
_entity_poly.entity_id
_entity_poly.type
_entity_poly.pdbx_seq_one_letter_code
_entity_poly.pdbx_strand_id
1 'polypeptide(L)'
;MPFGFINRVSSAASLRSALDVSAARTRAIGDRVAKASLNNGDGFALAATSAESPEGAKPGPPVDLEGEMVSLADEQLRYEATAKLLEKTYSTIRLSLRDR
;
A
#
# COMPACT_ATOMS: atom_id res chain seq x y z
N MET A 1 -14.28 -28.14 -3.31
CA MET A 1 -13.40 -26.96 -3.15
C MET A 1 -13.95 -25.80 -3.99
N PRO A 2 -14.73 -24.88 -3.41
CA PRO A 2 -15.43 -23.82 -4.16
C PRO A 2 -14.51 -22.71 -4.71
N PHE A 3 -13.24 -22.67 -4.29
CA PHE A 3 -12.25 -21.67 -4.68
C PHE A 3 -12.01 -21.58 -6.21
N GLY A 4 -12.15 -22.69 -6.94
CA GLY A 4 -11.97 -22.72 -8.39
C GLY A 4 -13.16 -22.20 -9.21
N PHE A 5 -14.37 -22.18 -8.63
CA PHE A 5 -15.58 -21.75 -9.34
C PHE A 5 -15.71 -20.22 -9.34
N ILE A 6 -15.44 -19.59 -8.18
CA ILE A 6 -15.48 -18.13 -8.04
C ILE A 6 -14.47 -17.46 -8.97
N ASN A 7 -13.24 -17.97 -9.09
CA ASN A 7 -12.22 -17.37 -9.96
C ASN A 7 -12.51 -17.56 -11.47
N ARG A 8 -13.37 -18.52 -11.83
CA ARG A 8 -13.75 -18.80 -13.23
C ARG A 8 -14.97 -17.97 -13.68
N VAL A 9 -15.85 -17.59 -12.76
CA VAL A 9 -17.07 -16.80 -13.05
C VAL A 9 -17.05 -15.38 -12.48
N SER A 10 -16.03 -15.03 -11.68
CA SER A 10 -15.90 -13.73 -11.05
C SER A 10 -14.43 -13.35 -10.80
N SER A 11 -14.10 -12.08 -11.02
CA SER A 11 -12.79 -11.50 -10.69
C SER A 11 -12.59 -11.22 -9.19
N ALA A 12 -13.53 -11.59 -8.31
CA ALA A 12 -13.45 -11.24 -6.89
C ALA A 12 -12.17 -11.74 -6.20
N ALA A 13 -11.70 -12.95 -6.51
CA ALA A 13 -10.50 -13.52 -5.90
C ALA A 13 -9.22 -12.81 -6.35
N SER A 14 -9.10 -12.50 -7.65
CA SER A 14 -7.95 -11.75 -8.18
C SER A 14 -7.92 -10.31 -7.69
N LEU A 15 -9.07 -9.65 -7.60
CA LEU A 15 -9.19 -8.28 -7.07
C LEU A 15 -8.83 -8.20 -5.60
N ARG A 16 -9.26 -9.16 -4.79
CA ARG A 16 -8.87 -9.24 -3.38
C ARG A 16 -7.35 -9.42 -3.24
N SER A 17 -6.77 -10.34 -4.00
CA SER A 17 -5.31 -10.54 -3.98
C SER A 17 -4.54 -9.31 -4.43
N ALA A 18 -5.04 -8.57 -5.43
CA ALA A 18 -4.44 -7.33 -5.87
C ALA A 18 -4.53 -6.25 -4.78
N LEU A 19 -5.66 -6.16 -4.07
CA LEU A 19 -5.87 -5.24 -2.96
C LEU A 19 -4.90 -5.50 -1.80
N ASP A 20 -4.70 -6.78 -1.44
CA ASP A 20 -3.77 -7.17 -0.38
C ASP A 20 -2.32 -6.77 -0.73
N VAL A 21 -1.92 -6.95 -2.01
CA VAL A 21 -0.61 -6.52 -2.51
C VAL A 21 -0.46 -5.00 -2.46
N SER A 22 -1.46 -4.25 -2.92
CA SER A 22 -1.41 -2.78 -2.86
C SER A 22 -1.39 -2.26 -1.42
N ALA A 23 -2.11 -2.89 -0.49
CA ALA A 23 -2.04 -2.53 0.93
C ALA A 23 -0.62 -2.67 1.51
N ALA A 24 0.08 -3.76 1.15
CA ALA A 24 1.46 -3.97 1.57
C ALA A 24 2.41 -2.92 0.96
N ARG A 25 2.21 -2.55 -0.31
CA ARG A 25 3.01 -1.51 -0.97
C ARG A 25 2.80 -0.13 -0.37
N THR A 26 1.56 0.27 -0.10
CA THR A 26 1.25 1.57 0.52
C THR A 26 1.97 1.72 1.87
N ARG A 27 2.01 0.67 2.69
CA ARG A 27 2.76 0.68 3.96
C ARG A 27 4.26 0.81 3.72
N ALA A 28 4.82 0.00 2.81
CA ALA A 28 6.26 0.04 2.53
C ALA A 28 6.73 1.39 1.95
N ILE A 29 5.95 1.99 1.04
CA ILE A 29 6.24 3.32 0.50
C ILE A 29 6.08 4.38 1.59
N GLY A 30 5.04 4.30 2.41
CA GLY A 30 4.83 5.19 3.56
C GLY A 30 6.00 5.16 4.55
N ASP A 31 6.53 3.98 4.85
CA ASP A 31 7.71 3.82 5.70
C ASP A 31 8.97 4.46 5.08
N ARG A 32 9.13 4.37 3.75
CA ARG A 32 10.24 5.04 3.04
C ARG A 32 10.09 6.55 3.06
N VAL A 33 8.89 7.08 2.78
CA VAL A 33 8.60 8.52 2.85
C VAL A 33 8.84 9.06 4.26
N ALA A 34 8.39 8.35 5.30
CA ALA A 34 8.58 8.75 6.69
C ALA A 34 10.05 8.75 7.14
N LYS A 35 10.86 7.80 6.65
CA LYS A 35 12.30 7.78 6.91
C LYS A 35 13.05 8.87 6.12
N ALA A 36 12.62 9.11 4.88
CA ALA A 36 13.21 10.15 4.04
C ALA A 36 12.90 11.55 4.58
N SER A 37 11.71 11.80 5.12
CA SER A 37 11.35 13.09 5.72
C SER A 37 12.16 13.40 6.98
N LEU A 38 12.57 12.39 7.75
CA LEU A 38 13.43 12.57 8.94
C LEU A 38 14.88 12.95 8.56
N ASN A 39 15.36 12.49 7.41
CA ASN A 39 16.73 12.73 6.95
C ASN A 39 16.91 14.04 6.14
N ASN A 40 15.82 14.64 5.64
CA ASN A 40 15.86 15.81 4.75
C ASN A 40 15.90 17.18 5.47
N GLY A 41 16.28 17.22 6.75
CA GLY A 41 16.74 18.44 7.42
C GLY A 41 15.68 19.41 7.98
N ASP A 42 14.43 19.37 7.51
CA ASP A 42 13.38 20.34 7.92
C ASP A 42 12.28 19.79 8.85
N GLY A 43 12.28 18.49 9.17
CA GLY A 43 11.23 17.84 9.95
C GLY A 43 11.73 17.12 11.19
N PHE A 44 11.34 17.61 12.37
CA PHE A 44 11.43 16.98 13.70
C PHE A 44 12.53 15.91 13.81
N ALA A 45 13.79 16.30 13.60
CA ALA A 45 14.91 15.44 13.89
C ALA A 45 14.86 15.14 15.39
N LEU A 46 14.40 13.94 15.77
CA LEU A 46 14.71 13.39 17.07
C LEU A 46 16.22 13.46 17.15
N ALA A 47 16.75 14.35 18.00
CA ALA A 47 18.15 14.37 18.33
C ALA A 47 18.46 12.93 18.71
N ALA A 48 19.21 12.24 17.86
CA ALA A 48 19.71 10.91 18.18
C ALA A 48 20.46 11.13 19.48
N THR A 49 19.85 10.73 20.60
CA THR A 49 20.60 10.61 21.83
C THR A 49 21.69 9.63 21.46
N SER A 50 22.92 10.10 21.56
CA SER A 50 24.15 9.47 21.11
C SER A 50 24.47 8.15 21.84
N ALA A 51 23.46 7.52 22.45
CA ALA A 51 23.52 6.31 23.24
C ALA A 51 22.92 5.08 22.54
N GLU A 52 22.13 5.22 21.47
CA GLU A 52 21.46 4.05 20.82
C GLU A 52 21.57 3.98 19.30
N SER A 53 22.39 4.81 18.66
CA SER A 53 22.73 4.59 17.24
C SER A 53 23.84 3.54 17.16
N PRO A 54 23.62 2.36 16.55
CA PRO A 54 24.72 1.46 16.26
C PRO A 54 25.70 2.22 15.36
N GLU A 55 26.93 2.37 15.85
CA GLU A 55 28.03 3.03 15.15
C GLU A 55 28.10 2.51 13.70
N GLY A 56 27.86 3.41 12.73
CA GLY A 56 28.04 3.09 11.31
C GLY A 56 26.79 3.09 10.43
N ALA A 57 25.63 3.58 10.90
CA ALA A 57 24.51 3.89 10.00
C ALA A 57 24.90 5.06 9.07
N LYS A 58 25.60 4.74 7.98
CA LYS A 58 25.86 5.67 6.87
C LYS A 58 24.50 6.23 6.43
N PRO A 59 24.38 7.56 6.25
CA PRO A 59 23.18 8.10 5.61
C PRO A 59 23.04 7.38 4.28
N GLY A 60 21.90 6.72 4.08
CA GLY A 60 21.60 6.06 2.82
C GLY A 60 21.70 7.05 1.65
N PRO A 61 21.76 6.57 0.40
CA PRO A 61 21.75 7.45 -0.76
C PRO A 61 20.58 8.45 -0.66
N PRO A 62 20.76 9.70 -1.13
CA PRO A 62 19.72 10.72 -1.04
C PRO A 62 18.44 10.17 -1.68
N VAL A 63 17.41 10.00 -0.86
CA VAL A 63 16.10 9.54 -1.32
C VAL A 63 15.38 10.74 -1.91
N ASP A 64 14.97 10.63 -3.17
CA ASP A 64 14.09 11.61 -3.79
C ASP A 64 12.70 11.55 -3.13
N LEU A 65 12.50 12.42 -2.14
CA LEU A 65 11.28 12.50 -1.36
C LEU A 65 10.08 12.86 -2.24
N GLU A 66 10.26 13.76 -3.21
CA GLU A 66 9.18 14.16 -4.12
C GLU A 66 8.73 12.96 -4.97
N GLY A 67 9.69 12.19 -5.51
CA GLY A 67 9.42 10.96 -6.25
C GLY A 67 8.69 9.90 -5.41
N GLU A 68 9.10 9.68 -4.16
CA GLU A 68 8.44 8.71 -3.27
C GLU A 68 7.04 9.19 -2.83
N MET A 69 6.83 10.49 -2.64
CA MET A 69 5.49 11.04 -2.34
C MET A 69 4.53 10.90 -3.54
N VAL A 70 5.00 11.10 -4.78
CA VAL A 70 4.22 10.85 -5.99
C VAL A 70 3.88 9.36 -6.11
N SER A 71 4.86 8.48 -5.86
CA SER A 71 4.63 7.03 -5.86
C SER A 71 3.62 6.60 -4.79
N LEU A 72 3.63 7.25 -3.61
CA LEU A 72 2.67 6.98 -2.55
C LEU A 72 1.25 7.38 -2.97
N ALA A 73 1.09 8.57 -3.56
CA ALA A 73 -0.20 9.05 -4.02
C ALA A 73 -0.81 8.16 -5.12
N ASP A 74 0.01 7.73 -6.09
CA ASP A 74 -0.43 6.80 -7.14
C ASP A 74 -0.88 5.45 -6.56
N GLU A 75 -0.12 4.90 -5.60
CA GLU A 75 -0.49 3.62 -4.98
C GLU A 75 -1.76 3.74 -4.11
N GLN A 76 -1.98 4.89 -3.45
CA GLN A 76 -3.23 5.17 -2.72
C GLN A 76 -4.43 5.19 -3.68
N LEU A 77 -4.31 5.87 -4.82
CA LEU A 77 -5.38 5.90 -5.83
C LEU A 77 -5.67 4.50 -6.38
N ARG A 78 -4.64 3.69 -6.66
CA ARG A 78 -4.82 2.29 -7.10
C ARG A 78 -5.49 1.43 -6.05
N TYR A 79 -5.12 1.58 -4.78
CA TYR A 79 -5.73 0.86 -3.66
C TYR A 79 -7.23 1.20 -3.58
N GLU A 80 -7.59 2.48 -3.58
CA GLU A 80 -8.99 2.92 -3.51
C GLU A 80 -9.82 2.44 -4.70
N ALA A 81 -9.26 2.53 -5.91
CA ALA A 81 -9.93 2.05 -7.12
C ALA A 81 -10.20 0.54 -7.05
N THR A 82 -9.21 -0.24 -6.60
CA THR A 82 -9.33 -1.71 -6.46
C THR A 82 -10.35 -2.07 -5.38
N ALA A 83 -10.37 -1.34 -4.26
CA ALA A 83 -11.33 -1.54 -3.18
C ALA A 83 -12.78 -1.31 -3.66
N LYS A 84 -13.04 -0.19 -4.36
CA LYS A 84 -14.37 0.12 -4.93
C LYS A 84 -14.80 -0.92 -5.97
N LEU A 85 -13.88 -1.41 -6.79
CA LEU A 85 -14.18 -2.42 -7.80
C LEU A 85 -14.53 -3.77 -7.14
N LEU A 86 -13.79 -4.15 -6.09
CA LEU A 86 -14.07 -5.35 -5.30
C LEU A 86 -15.45 -5.27 -4.64
N GLU A 87 -15.79 -4.13 -4.02
CA GLU A 87 -17.10 -3.88 -3.41
C GLU A 87 -18.23 -4.06 -4.43
N LYS A 88 -18.11 -3.43 -5.61
CA LYS A 88 -19.09 -3.55 -6.71
C LYS A 88 -19.22 -4.97 -7.24
N THR A 89 -18.12 -5.72 -7.26
CA THR A 89 -18.14 -7.13 -7.69
C THR A 89 -18.93 -7.98 -6.71
N TYR A 90 -18.71 -7.80 -5.40
CA TYR A 90 -19.48 -8.50 -4.37
C TYR A 90 -20.96 -8.09 -4.34
N SER A 91 -21.28 -6.81 -4.56
CA SER A 91 -22.68 -6.37 -4.62
C SER A 91 -23.41 -6.99 -5.82
N THR A 92 -22.75 -7.09 -6.97
CA THR A 92 -23.27 -7.75 -8.18
C THR A 92 -23.52 -9.24 -7.94
N ILE A 93 -22.58 -9.95 -7.32
CA ILE A 93 -22.76 -11.36 -6.94
C ILE A 93 -23.97 -11.50 -6.03
N ARG A 94 -24.10 -10.65 -5.01
CA ARG A 94 -25.21 -10.69 -4.06
C ARG A 94 -26.57 -10.48 -4.74
N LEU A 95 -26.66 -9.52 -5.67
CA LEU A 95 -27.88 -9.29 -6.44
C LEU A 95 -28.23 -10.50 -7.32
N SER A 96 -27.24 -11.05 -8.05
CA SER A 96 -27.44 -12.22 -8.92
C SER A 96 -27.90 -13.49 -8.17
N LEU A 97 -27.56 -13.61 -6.88
CA LEU A 97 -28.00 -14.70 -6.02
C LEU A 97 -29.41 -14.47 -5.44
N ARG A 98 -29.84 -13.21 -5.31
CA ARG A 98 -31.16 -12.86 -4.76
C ARG A 98 -32.26 -12.93 -5.82
N ASP A 99 -31.93 -12.64 -7.07
CA ASP A 99 -32.87 -12.67 -8.20
C ASP A 99 -33.06 -14.11 -8.76
N ARG A 100 -32.47 -15.12 -8.12
CA ARG A 100 -32.65 -16.56 -8.41
C ARG A 100 -33.46 -17.23 -7.31
#